data_AF-A0A7X9IS46-F1
#
_entry.id   AF-A0A7X9IS46-F1
#
_cell.length_a   1.000
_cell.length_b   1.000
_cell.length_c   1.000
_cell.angle_alpha   90.00
_cell.angle_beta   90.00
_cell.angle_gamma   90.00
#
_symmetry.space_group_name_H-M   'P 1'
#
loop_
_entity.id
_entity.type
_entity.pdbx_description
1 polymer ?
#
loop_
_entity_poly.entity_id
_entity_poly.type
_entity_poly.pdbx_seq_one_letter_code
_entity_poly.pdbx_strand_id
1 'polypeptide(L)'
;SYQEAKFRYGIITSLPLLKEQEKNDADVLRFYLKSESNREIYEEEIDRIINKDRELLKIYHQETGKVHARRYRRQLRKIGVNKGWFAILEGLIVASGATKEELETVLKDILPHEKQDIVYMFQVRK
;
A
#
# COMPACT_ATOMS: atom_id res chain seq x y z
N SER A 1 -1.51 18.91 -12.48
CA SER A 1 -2.49 19.96 -12.04
C SER A 1 -1.82 21.06 -11.20
N TYR A 2 -2.40 22.27 -11.03
CA TYR A 2 -1.82 23.34 -10.18
C TYR A 2 -1.50 22.86 -8.74
N GLN A 3 -2.32 21.95 -8.20
CA GLN A 3 -2.06 21.35 -6.89
C GLN A 3 -0.81 20.46 -6.86
N GLU A 4 -0.58 19.73 -7.95
CA GLU A 4 0.60 18.89 -8.12
C GLU A 4 1.86 19.75 -8.31
N ALA A 5 1.79 20.83 -9.08
CA ALA A 5 2.89 21.79 -9.22
C ALA A 5 3.19 22.49 -7.88
N LYS A 6 2.17 22.91 -7.13
CA LYS A 6 2.33 23.49 -5.79
C LYS A 6 2.91 22.50 -4.78
N PHE A 7 2.55 21.22 -4.88
CA PHE A 7 3.09 20.17 -4.03
C PHE A 7 4.53 19.81 -4.41
N ARG A 8 4.84 19.68 -5.71
CA ARG A 8 6.17 19.35 -6.21
C ARG A 8 7.16 20.50 -6.00
N TYR A 9 6.73 21.75 -6.21
CA TYR A 9 7.64 22.90 -6.33
C TYR A 9 7.38 24.07 -5.35
N GLY A 10 6.38 23.97 -4.46
CA GLY A 10 5.96 25.11 -3.63
C GLY A 10 5.21 26.19 -4.42
N ILE A 11 4.78 27.29 -3.78
CA ILE A 11 4.18 28.43 -4.50
C ILE A 11 5.29 29.15 -5.26
N ILE A 12 5.29 29.04 -6.59
CA ILE A 12 6.32 29.62 -7.46
C ILE A 12 5.98 31.10 -7.69
N THR A 13 6.67 32.02 -7.02
CA THR A 13 6.62 33.48 -7.31
C THR A 13 7.82 33.96 -8.13
N SER A 14 8.78 33.10 -8.41
CA SER A 14 9.86 33.34 -9.37
C SER A 14 10.45 32.00 -9.78
N LEU A 15 11.02 31.92 -10.98
CA LEU A 15 11.87 30.81 -11.39
C LEU A 15 13.28 31.06 -10.81
N PRO A 16 13.79 30.21 -9.91
CA PRO A 16 15.21 29.93 -9.87
C PRO A 16 15.43 28.54 -10.46
N LEU A 17 16.59 28.36 -11.10
CA LEU A 17 17.20 27.05 -11.29
C LEU A 17 17.47 26.45 -9.89
N LEU A 18 16.43 25.91 -9.27
CA LEU A 18 16.55 25.18 -8.03
C LEU A 18 16.95 23.77 -8.43
N LYS A 19 18.20 23.40 -8.10
CA LYS A 19 18.60 22.01 -7.91
C LYS A 19 17.41 21.29 -7.28
N GLU A 20 16.89 20.29 -7.98
CA GLU A 20 15.86 19.40 -7.47
C GLU A 20 16.32 18.96 -6.08
N GLN A 21 15.71 19.52 -5.03
CA GLN A 21 15.74 18.85 -3.74
C GLN A 21 14.91 17.61 -4.00
N GLU A 22 15.57 16.51 -4.38
CA GLU A 22 14.99 15.18 -4.54
C GLU A 22 14.16 14.91 -3.28
N LYS A 23 12.85 15.12 -3.39
CA LYS A 23 11.94 14.57 -2.38
C LYS A 23 12.12 13.07 -2.47
N ASN A 24 12.45 12.45 -1.34
CA ASN A 24 12.60 11.02 -1.23
C ASN A 24 11.36 10.35 -1.86
N ASP A 25 11.57 9.44 -2.81
CA ASP A 25 10.51 8.72 -3.51
C ASP A 25 9.49 8.10 -2.54
N ALA A 26 9.94 7.69 -1.35
CA ALA A 26 9.08 7.18 -0.28
C ALA A 26 8.07 8.21 0.26
N ASP A 27 8.46 9.48 0.40
CA ASP A 27 7.59 10.54 0.90
C ASP A 27 6.55 10.94 -0.16
N VAL A 28 6.97 11.00 -1.42
CA VAL A 28 6.08 11.23 -2.57
C VAL A 28 5.05 10.10 -2.67
N LEU A 29 5.50 8.85 -2.59
CA LEU A 29 4.64 7.67 -2.62
C LEU A 29 3.60 7.71 -1.50
N ARG A 30 4.01 8.00 -0.26
CA ARG A 30 3.06 8.13 0.89
C ARG A 30 2.01 9.20 0.67
N PHE A 31 2.37 10.32 0.02
CA PHE A 31 1.41 11.36 -0.31
C PHE A 31 0.40 10.90 -1.36
N TYR A 32 0.85 10.22 -2.41
CA TYR A 32 -0.03 9.66 -3.45
C TYR A 32 -0.95 8.58 -2.89
N LEU A 33 -0.48 7.76 -1.95
CA LEU A 33 -1.27 6.70 -1.33
C LEU A 33 -2.25 7.18 -0.26
N LYS A 34 -2.27 8.48 0.08
CA LYS A 34 -3.05 9.03 1.21
C LYS A 34 -4.56 8.86 1.09
N SER A 35 -5.14 8.96 -0.11
CA SER A 35 -6.58 8.91 -0.35
C SER A 35 -6.90 8.08 -1.61
N GLU A 36 -8.15 7.63 -1.75
CA GLU A 36 -8.60 6.94 -2.98
C GLU A 36 -8.44 7.85 -4.20
N SER A 37 -8.91 9.10 -4.10
CA SER A 37 -8.76 10.09 -5.17
C SER A 37 -7.30 10.37 -5.54
N ASN A 38 -6.37 10.44 -4.57
CA ASN A 38 -4.96 10.61 -4.90
C ASN A 38 -4.42 9.38 -5.64
N ARG A 39 -4.81 8.17 -5.25
CA ARG A 39 -4.37 6.94 -5.93
C ARG A 39 -4.83 6.88 -7.38
N GLU A 40 -6.05 7.35 -7.65
CA GLU A 40 -6.59 7.47 -9.02
C GLU A 40 -5.87 8.56 -9.82
N ILE A 41 -5.63 9.73 -9.21
CA ILE A 41 -4.98 10.86 -9.90
C ILE A 41 -3.52 10.56 -10.25
N TYR A 42 -2.80 9.85 -9.38
CA TYR A 42 -1.37 9.60 -9.50
C TYR A 42 -1.06 8.13 -9.85
N GLU A 43 -1.98 7.40 -10.48
CA GLU A 43 -1.83 5.97 -10.79
C GLU A 43 -0.52 5.70 -11.57
N GLU A 44 -0.30 6.45 -12.65
CA GLU A 44 0.92 6.31 -13.47
C GLU A 44 2.20 6.64 -12.69
N GLU A 45 2.19 7.69 -11.87
CA GLU A 45 3.35 8.04 -11.05
C GLU A 45 3.64 7.02 -9.96
N ILE A 46 2.59 6.47 -9.35
CA ILE A 46 2.72 5.39 -8.37
C ILE A 46 3.40 4.20 -9.04
N ASP A 47 2.91 3.77 -10.21
CA ASP A 47 3.50 2.66 -10.97
C ASP A 47 4.97 2.92 -11.31
N ARG A 48 5.33 4.14 -11.71
CA ARG A 48 6.73 4.50 -11.97
C ARG A 48 7.58 4.42 -10.71
N ILE A 49 7.08 4.87 -9.56
CA ILE A 49 7.83 4.90 -8.31
C ILE A 49 8.01 3.49 -7.73
N ILE A 50 6.95 2.67 -7.67
CA ILE A 50 7.01 1.33 -7.05
C ILE A 50 7.90 0.36 -7.82
N ASN A 51 8.14 0.61 -9.11
CA ASN A 51 9.01 -0.20 -9.95
C ASN A 51 10.50 0.19 -9.85
N LYS A 52 10.87 1.26 -9.13
CA LYS A 52 12.27 1.67 -8.95
C LYS A 52 13.05 0.74 -8.03
N ASP A 53 12.46 0.37 -6.91
CA ASP A 53 13.08 -0.54 -5.95
C ASP A 53 12.06 -1.31 -5.10
N ARG A 54 12.53 -2.36 -4.44
CA ARG A 54 11.72 -3.29 -3.65
C ARG A 54 11.18 -2.68 -2.36
N GLU A 55 11.86 -1.69 -1.77
CA GLU A 55 11.41 -1.04 -0.54
C GLU A 55 10.21 -0.12 -0.81
N LEU A 56 10.20 0.57 -1.95
CA LEU A 56 9.05 1.35 -2.41
C LEU A 56 7.83 0.46 -2.68
N LEU A 57 8.06 -0.71 -3.31
CA LEU A 57 7.00 -1.71 -3.50
C LEU A 57 6.44 -2.21 -2.16
N LYS A 58 7.29 -2.47 -1.17
CA LYS A 58 6.86 -2.82 0.19
C LYS A 58 6.00 -1.71 0.81
N ILE A 59 6.43 -0.45 0.73
CA ILE A 59 5.67 0.69 1.26
C ILE A 59 4.28 0.74 0.61
N TYR A 60 4.22 0.59 -0.71
CA TYR A 60 2.97 0.56 -1.46
C TYR A 60 2.00 -0.50 -0.94
N HIS A 61 2.45 -1.76 -0.85
CA HIS A 61 1.59 -2.85 -0.38
C HIS A 61 1.21 -2.72 1.10
N GLN A 62 2.08 -2.17 1.95
CA GLN A 62 1.76 -1.92 3.35
C GLN A 62 0.69 -0.83 3.52
N GLU A 63 0.80 0.29 2.79
CA GLU A 63 -0.17 1.38 2.88
C GLU A 63 -1.53 1.00 2.26
N THR A 64 -1.53 0.38 1.07
CA THR A 64 -2.76 -0.11 0.43
C THR A 64 -3.39 -1.24 1.25
N GLY A 65 -2.58 -2.18 1.74
CA GLY A 65 -3.01 -3.29 2.58
C GLY A 65 -3.75 -2.84 3.84
N LYS A 66 -3.30 -1.77 4.51
CA LYS A 66 -4.02 -1.16 5.65
C LYS A 66 -5.42 -0.69 5.27
N VAL A 67 -5.58 -0.03 4.12
CA VAL A 67 -6.87 0.47 3.63
C VAL A 67 -7.80 -0.71 3.35
N HIS A 68 -7.32 -1.70 2.59
CA HIS A 68 -8.09 -2.90 2.28
C HIS A 68 -8.46 -3.69 3.53
N ALA A 69 -7.55 -3.87 4.49
CA ALA A 69 -7.84 -4.57 5.74
C ALA A 69 -8.94 -3.90 6.57
N ARG A 70 -9.03 -2.56 6.57
CA ARG A 70 -10.16 -1.86 7.22
C ARG A 70 -11.49 -2.15 6.53
N ARG A 71 -11.50 -2.25 5.19
CA ARG A 71 -12.69 -2.65 4.41
C ARG A 71 -13.03 -4.11 4.67
N TYR A 72 -12.07 -5.01 4.56
CA TYR A 72 -12.27 -6.44 4.75
C TYR A 72 -12.68 -6.80 6.17
N ARG A 73 -12.10 -6.21 7.22
CA ARG A 73 -12.58 -6.44 8.61
C ARG A 73 -14.08 -6.18 8.76
N ARG A 74 -14.60 -5.10 8.13
CA ARG A 74 -16.03 -4.78 8.17
C ARG A 74 -16.85 -5.81 7.38
N GLN A 75 -16.38 -6.22 6.20
CA GLN A 75 -17.07 -7.21 5.36
C GLN A 75 -17.08 -8.60 6.00
N LEU A 76 -15.93 -9.06 6.51
CA LEU A 76 -15.78 -10.34 7.21
C LEU A 76 -16.67 -10.43 8.45
N ARG A 77 -16.71 -9.38 9.27
CA ARG A 77 -17.63 -9.34 10.43
C ARG A 77 -19.10 -9.40 10.02
N LYS A 78 -19.49 -8.73 8.93
CA LYS A 78 -20.88 -8.76 8.43
C LYS A 78 -21.33 -10.16 8.03
N ILE A 79 -20.42 -11.02 7.58
CA ILE A 79 -20.70 -12.41 7.20
C ILE A 79 -20.45 -13.41 8.34
N GLY A 80 -20.21 -12.93 9.58
CA GLY A 80 -20.07 -13.78 10.77
C GLY A 80 -18.64 -14.24 11.09
N VAL A 81 -17.63 -13.80 10.32
CA VAL A 81 -16.22 -14.10 10.62
C VAL A 81 -15.74 -13.20 11.77
N ASN A 82 -15.61 -13.80 12.95
CA ASN A 82 -15.30 -13.07 14.20
C ASN A 82 -13.86 -13.27 14.70
N LYS A 83 -13.13 -14.25 14.15
CA LYS A 83 -11.75 -14.54 14.51
C LYS A 83 -11.01 -15.10 13.29
N GLY A 84 -9.77 -14.69 13.10
CA GLY A 84 -8.87 -15.26 12.09
C GLY A 84 -7.78 -14.28 11.67
N TRP A 85 -6.78 -14.81 10.98
CA TRP A 85 -5.72 -14.08 10.32
C TRP A 85 -5.94 -14.15 8.81
N PHE A 86 -5.67 -13.05 8.13
CA PHE A 86 -5.89 -12.90 6.70
C PHE A 86 -4.70 -12.18 6.06
N ALA A 87 -4.38 -12.57 4.84
CA ALA A 87 -3.32 -11.96 4.05
C ALA A 87 -3.91 -11.25 2.83
N ILE A 88 -3.42 -10.03 2.59
CA ILE A 88 -3.78 -9.21 1.42
C ILE A 88 -2.54 -9.04 0.55
N LEU A 89 -2.71 -9.24 -0.74
CA LEU A 89 -1.74 -8.86 -1.76
C LEU A 89 -2.51 -8.18 -2.90
N GLU A 90 -2.02 -7.04 -3.37
CA GLU A 90 -2.66 -6.27 -4.47
C GLU A 90 -4.17 -6.03 -4.24
N GLY A 91 -4.55 -5.81 -2.98
CA GLY A 91 -5.95 -5.58 -2.59
C GLY A 91 -6.85 -6.81 -2.53
N LEU A 92 -6.33 -8.01 -2.84
CA LEU A 92 -7.05 -9.27 -2.80
C LEU A 92 -6.66 -10.10 -1.56
N ILE A 93 -7.63 -10.81 -0.97
CA ILE A 93 -7.31 -11.81 0.06
C ILE A 93 -6.71 -13.03 -0.64
N VAL A 94 -5.45 -13.35 -0.33
CA VAL A 94 -4.73 -14.48 -0.93
C VAL A 94 -4.68 -15.72 -0.03
N ALA A 95 -4.82 -15.54 1.28
CA ALA A 95 -4.83 -16.62 2.25
C ALA A 95 -5.51 -16.22 3.57
N SER A 96 -5.89 -17.22 4.36
CA SER A 96 -6.39 -17.08 5.72
C SER A 96 -5.89 -18.23 6.62
N GLY A 97 -5.87 -18.00 7.93
CA GLY A 97 -5.58 -19.02 8.94
C GLY A 97 -6.24 -18.69 10.28
N ALA A 98 -6.42 -19.68 11.16
CA ALA A 98 -6.93 -19.45 12.51
C ALA A 98 -5.89 -18.73 13.39
N THR A 99 -4.60 -19.00 13.16
CA THR A 99 -3.46 -18.31 13.79
C THR A 99 -2.56 -17.63 12.77
N LYS A 100 -1.59 -16.84 13.25
CA LYS A 100 -0.63 -16.16 12.37
C LYS A 100 0.32 -17.17 11.73
N GLU A 101 0.75 -18.15 12.50
CA GLU A 101 1.67 -19.21 12.09
C GLU A 101 1.05 -20.11 11.02
N GLU A 102 -0.24 -20.42 11.15
CA GLU A 102 -1.01 -21.13 10.13
C GLU A 102 -1.07 -20.33 8.83
N LEU A 103 -1.39 -19.03 8.91
CA LEU A 103 -1.39 -18.15 7.74
C LEU A 103 -0.01 -18.09 7.07
N GLU A 104 1.06 -17.94 7.86
CA GLU A 104 2.43 -17.91 7.34
C GLU A 104 2.83 -19.21 6.64
N THR A 105 2.31 -20.35 7.11
CA THR A 105 2.52 -21.65 6.46
C THR A 105 1.79 -21.72 5.12
N VAL A 106 0.49 -21.37 5.10
CA VAL A 106 -0.31 -21.33 3.87
C VAL A 106 0.28 -20.37 2.83
N LEU A 107 0.82 -19.23 3.27
CA LEU A 107 1.45 -18.26 2.38
C LEU A 107 2.70 -18.82 1.68
N LYS A 108 3.48 -19.66 2.36
CA LYS A 108 4.68 -20.28 1.76
C LYS A 108 4.34 -21.25 0.63
N ASP A 109 3.18 -21.90 0.73
CA ASP A 109 2.74 -22.88 -0.25
C ASP A 109 2.08 -22.23 -1.48
N ILE A 110 1.44 -21.07 -1.30
CA ILE A 110 0.69 -20.38 -2.37
C ILE A 110 1.52 -19.34 -3.09
N LEU A 111 2.38 -18.59 -2.37
CA LEU A 111 3.10 -17.46 -2.94
C LEU A 111 4.58 -17.79 -3.19
N PRO A 112 5.15 -17.32 -4.31
CA PRO A 112 6.59 -17.37 -4.53
C PRO A 112 7.31 -16.56 -3.45
N HIS A 113 8.52 -16.99 -3.09
CA HIS A 113 9.34 -16.38 -2.02
C HIS A 113 9.46 -14.85 -2.14
N GLU A 114 9.60 -14.36 -3.37
CA GLU A 114 9.72 -12.92 -3.68
C GLU A 114 8.46 -12.10 -3.41
N LYS A 115 7.28 -12.72 -3.26
CA LYS A 115 6.04 -12.02 -2.94
C LYS A 115 5.66 -12.12 -1.47
N GLN A 116 6.34 -12.95 -0.67
CA GLN A 116 5.97 -13.20 0.72
C GLN A 116 6.23 -12.01 1.64
N ASP A 117 7.26 -11.20 1.38
CA ASP A 117 7.64 -10.03 2.19
C ASP A 117 6.81 -8.77 1.91
N ILE A 118 6.05 -8.74 0.81
CA ILE A 118 5.15 -7.63 0.46
C ILE A 118 3.70 -7.86 0.90
N VAL A 119 3.37 -9.06 1.39
CA VAL A 119 2.02 -9.38 1.89
C VAL A 119 1.67 -8.53 3.11
N TYR A 120 0.46 -7.99 3.12
CA TYR A 120 -0.11 -7.35 4.29
C TYR A 120 -0.97 -8.33 5.09
N MET A 121 -0.51 -8.70 6.29
CA MET A 121 -1.26 -9.57 7.19
C MET A 121 -2.09 -8.75 8.18
N PHE A 122 -3.33 -9.18 8.43
CA PHE A 122 -4.19 -8.56 9.43
C PHE A 122 -5.02 -9.57 10.20
N GLN A 123 -5.30 -9.24 11.45
CA GLN A 123 -6.18 -10.03 12.32
C GLN A 123 -7.60 -9.46 12.31
N VAL A 124 -8.57 -10.38 12.28
CA VAL A 124 -9.94 -10.17 12.74
C VAL A 124 -10.06 -10.80 14.12
N ARG A 125 -10.45 -10.00 15.12
CA ARG A 125 -10.78 -10.46 16.47
C ARG A 125 -12.06 -9.76 16.90
N LYS A 126 -12.89 -10.44 17.69
CA LYS A 126 -14.13 -9.89 18.26
C LYS A 126 -13.82 -8.66 19.09
#